data_AF-A0A1W7MB19-F1
#
_entry.id   AF-A0A1W7MB19-F1
#
_cell.length_a   1.000
_cell.length_b   1.000
_cell.length_c   1.000
_cell.angle_alpha   90.00
_cell.angle_beta   90.00
_cell.angle_gamma   90.00
#
_symmetry.space_group_name_H-M   'P 1'
#
loop_
_entity.id
_entity.type
_entity.pdbx_description
1 polymer ?
#
loop_
_entity_poly.entity_id
_entity_poly.type
_entity_poly.pdbx_seq_one_letter_code
_entity_poly.pdbx_strand_id
1 'polypeptide(L)'
;MACFAAPMLEIVGRTDNFGFELCGAGGKGKSTTQRLMASVVGPAMEKNRSYIATFNMTPAALEQSMEWHSDMPFIIDEANLFGSSTRGRAGQGAMRDFSFQMASGSTKGRYGMPDQEGYRFIFVTSANEPFHELLDDEHHSTADAATDRLMSITVPEGDAGVFGPLPPGYATYREFTLALEKAMAEEHGSAMPKFLRALVRARYEDEAKLRAQIQKHIATFKRRVGVSDNNGSDARVAEAFGLVYAAGSFAQFHSVLPSAFDCLGAAEHCYANFRSTVPVRQSLPERLLAIADRPETITIDPRNLPTWSKEEMERAGAFIRPVKGKPILLMTPTFGGQMFPDWDALKGTAEFRSLNKADKDGRGRGYHCQIRANSKGDWFYAFELPDRGTTA
;
A
#
# COMPACT_ATOMS: atom_id res chain seq x y z
N MET A 1 5.22 -8.11 -15.77
CA MET A 1 5.08 -9.16 -14.73
C MET A 1 3.70 -9.12 -14.07
N ALA A 2 3.25 -7.99 -13.52
CA ALA A 2 1.95 -7.87 -12.84
C ALA A 2 0.77 -8.40 -13.67
N CYS A 3 0.75 -8.19 -15.00
CA CYS A 3 -0.27 -8.73 -15.90
C CYS A 3 -0.48 -10.23 -15.76
N PHE A 4 0.61 -10.99 -15.52
CA PHE A 4 0.59 -12.45 -15.46
C PHE A 4 0.18 -12.99 -14.08
N ALA A 5 0.07 -12.15 -13.06
CA ALA A 5 -0.22 -12.59 -11.70
C ALA A 5 -1.72 -12.80 -11.45
N ALA A 6 -2.61 -12.12 -12.18
CA ALA A 6 -4.06 -12.22 -11.98
C ALA A 6 -4.59 -13.66 -12.18
N PRO A 7 -4.18 -14.41 -13.23
CA PRO A 7 -4.61 -15.81 -13.41
C PRO A 7 -4.13 -16.78 -12.31
N MET A 8 -3.21 -16.35 -11.43
CA MET A 8 -2.70 -17.18 -10.34
C MET A 8 -3.45 -16.98 -9.02
N LEU A 9 -4.33 -15.98 -8.91
CA LEU A 9 -5.03 -15.62 -7.67
C LEU A 9 -5.82 -16.81 -7.08
N GLU A 10 -6.61 -17.49 -7.92
CA GLU A 10 -7.38 -18.67 -7.52
C GLU A 10 -6.47 -19.81 -7.02
N ILE A 11 -5.36 -20.05 -7.73
CA ILE A 11 -4.43 -21.14 -7.45
C ILE A 11 -3.77 -20.96 -6.09
N VAL A 12 -3.49 -19.72 -5.69
CA VAL A 12 -2.92 -19.41 -4.37
C VAL A 12 -3.98 -19.20 -3.29
N GLY A 13 -5.27 -19.28 -3.62
CA GLY A 13 -6.38 -19.08 -2.68
C GLY A 13 -6.55 -17.63 -2.22
N ARG A 14 -6.06 -16.66 -3.01
CA ARG A 14 -6.20 -15.24 -2.69
C ARG A 14 -7.56 -14.73 -3.17
N THR A 15 -8.36 -14.24 -2.23
CA THR A 15 -9.70 -13.69 -2.49
C THR A 15 -9.67 -12.18 -2.75
N ASP A 16 -8.68 -11.49 -2.19
CA ASP A 16 -8.60 -10.04 -2.23
C ASP A 16 -7.80 -9.56 -3.45
N ASN A 17 -8.34 -8.56 -4.13
CA ASN A 17 -7.64 -7.88 -5.20
C ASN A 17 -6.58 -6.93 -4.64
N PHE A 18 -5.59 -6.65 -5.47
CA PHE A 18 -4.63 -5.59 -5.23
C PHE A 18 -4.31 -4.91 -6.54
N GLY A 19 -3.81 -3.69 -6.45
CA GLY A 19 -3.45 -2.91 -7.61
C GLY A 19 -2.16 -2.14 -7.45
N PHE A 20 -1.70 -1.63 -8.58
CA PHE A 20 -0.55 -0.75 -8.67
C PHE A 20 -0.97 0.60 -9.24
N GLU A 21 -0.45 1.67 -8.66
CA GLU A 21 -0.69 3.03 -9.13
C GLU A 21 0.61 3.63 -9.62
N LEU A 22 0.69 3.94 -10.92
CA LEU A 22 1.84 4.66 -11.46
C LEU A 22 1.68 6.15 -11.13
N CYS A 23 2.55 6.69 -10.28
CA CYS A 23 2.47 8.07 -9.76
C CYS A 23 3.58 8.95 -10.32
N GLY A 24 3.29 10.20 -10.65
CA GLY A 24 4.32 11.20 -10.98
C GLY A 24 3.87 12.17 -12.06
N ALA A 25 4.75 13.09 -12.44
CA ALA A 25 4.40 14.16 -13.38
C ALA A 25 3.86 13.68 -14.75
N GLY A 26 3.11 14.56 -15.41
CA GLY A 26 2.68 14.36 -16.79
C GLY A 26 3.86 14.16 -17.74
N GLY A 27 3.66 13.36 -18.80
CA GLY A 27 4.68 13.14 -19.83
C GLY A 27 5.86 12.24 -19.42
N LYS A 28 5.76 11.51 -18.30
CA LYS A 28 6.82 10.61 -17.80
C LYS A 28 6.65 9.13 -18.20
N GLY A 29 5.80 8.84 -19.19
CA GLY A 29 5.62 7.48 -19.77
C GLY A 29 4.65 6.55 -19.02
N LYS A 30 3.83 7.07 -18.09
CA LYS A 30 2.80 6.29 -17.38
C LYS A 30 1.81 5.63 -18.33
N SER A 31 1.18 6.41 -19.21
CA SER A 31 0.23 5.89 -20.21
C SER A 31 0.90 4.93 -21.20
N THR A 32 2.16 5.16 -21.56
CA THR A 32 2.94 4.22 -22.39
C THR A 32 3.15 2.89 -21.66
N THR A 33 3.40 2.92 -20.35
CA THR A 33 3.51 1.72 -19.51
C THR A 33 2.18 0.95 -19.47
N GLN A 34 1.06 1.65 -19.28
CA GLN A 34 -0.27 1.02 -19.30
C GLN A 34 -0.60 0.40 -20.66
N ARG A 35 -0.20 1.05 -21.77
CA ARG A 35 -0.31 0.47 -23.12
C ARG A 35 0.54 -0.79 -23.28
N LEU A 36 1.76 -0.80 -22.74
CA LEU A 36 2.61 -2.00 -22.73
C LEU A 36 2.01 -3.12 -21.90
N MET A 37 1.34 -2.80 -20.80
CA MET A 37 0.60 -3.78 -20.01
C MET A 37 -0.62 -4.32 -20.77
N ALA A 38 -1.35 -3.47 -21.49
CA ALA A 38 -2.51 -3.86 -22.27
C ALA A 38 -2.12 -4.76 -23.46
N SER A 39 -1.00 -4.47 -24.12
CA SER A 39 -0.49 -5.28 -25.24
C SER A 39 -0.17 -6.73 -24.85
N VAL A 40 0.01 -7.04 -23.56
CA VAL A 40 0.15 -8.41 -23.07
C VAL A 40 -1.10 -9.24 -23.35
N VAL A 41 -2.29 -8.63 -23.25
CA VAL A 41 -3.59 -9.30 -23.33
C VAL A 41 -4.30 -9.06 -24.67
N GLY A 42 -4.27 -7.83 -25.17
CA GLY A 42 -5.03 -7.45 -26.36
C GLY A 42 -4.58 -6.11 -26.94
N PRO A 43 -5.35 -5.53 -27.87
CA PRO A 43 -5.02 -4.24 -28.47
C PRO A 43 -4.93 -3.15 -27.41
N ALA A 44 -3.90 -2.31 -27.46
CA ALA A 44 -3.72 -1.18 -26.53
C ALA A 44 -3.96 0.20 -27.16
N MET A 45 -3.89 0.27 -28.50
CA MET A 45 -3.88 1.52 -29.27
C MET A 45 -5.14 1.68 -30.15
N GLU A 46 -5.97 0.65 -30.26
CA GLU A 46 -7.19 0.69 -31.07
C GLU A 46 -8.32 1.41 -30.31
N LYS A 47 -8.79 2.57 -30.80
CA LYS A 47 -9.79 3.42 -30.11
C LYS A 47 -11.05 2.69 -29.64
N ASN A 48 -11.54 1.71 -30.39
CA ASN A 48 -12.80 1.01 -30.10
C ASN A 48 -12.59 -0.43 -29.58
N ARG A 49 -11.33 -0.87 -29.45
CA ARG A 49 -10.97 -2.24 -29.07
C ARG A 49 -9.83 -2.29 -28.06
N SER A 50 -9.52 -1.15 -27.45
CA SER A 50 -8.47 -1.07 -26.44
C SER A 50 -8.86 -1.89 -25.22
N TYR A 51 -7.91 -2.68 -24.74
CA TYR A 51 -8.02 -3.41 -23.48
C TYR A 51 -7.95 -2.46 -22.27
N ILE A 52 -7.47 -1.23 -22.47
CA ILE A 52 -7.42 -0.21 -21.41
C ILE A 52 -8.83 0.33 -21.20
N ALA A 53 -9.34 0.18 -19.97
CA ALA A 53 -10.58 0.83 -19.55
C ALA A 53 -10.33 2.30 -19.23
N THR A 54 -11.37 3.12 -19.35
CA THR A 54 -11.33 4.53 -18.97
C THR A 54 -12.11 4.74 -17.68
N PHE A 55 -11.67 5.68 -16.83
CA PHE A 55 -12.38 6.02 -15.59
C PHE A 55 -13.73 6.71 -15.81
N ASN A 56 -14.08 7.12 -17.04
CA ASN A 56 -15.36 7.73 -17.37
C ASN A 56 -16.49 6.69 -17.48
N MET A 57 -16.75 5.97 -16.39
CA MET A 57 -17.71 4.87 -16.30
C MET A 57 -18.68 5.10 -15.15
N THR A 58 -19.95 4.73 -15.34
CA THR A 58 -20.91 4.64 -14.24
C THR A 58 -20.53 3.47 -13.31
N PRO A 59 -20.99 3.45 -12.05
CA PRO A 59 -20.75 2.30 -11.17
C PRO A 59 -21.19 0.97 -11.76
N ALA A 60 -22.28 0.94 -12.54
CA ALA A 60 -22.74 -0.27 -13.24
C ALA A 60 -21.80 -0.70 -14.37
N ALA A 61 -21.24 0.26 -15.12
CA ALA A 61 -20.25 -0.03 -16.15
C ALA A 61 -18.91 -0.50 -15.54
N LEU A 62 -18.56 0.00 -14.35
CA LEU A 62 -17.42 -0.50 -13.58
C LEU A 62 -17.65 -1.96 -13.13
N GLU A 63 -18.84 -2.29 -12.62
CA GLU A 63 -19.20 -3.67 -12.25
C GLU A 63 -19.10 -4.63 -13.44
N GLN A 64 -19.65 -4.26 -14.60
CA GLN A 64 -19.51 -5.05 -15.82
C GLN A 64 -18.04 -5.18 -16.26
N SER A 65 -17.24 -4.12 -16.09
CA SER A 65 -15.82 -4.18 -16.42
C SER A 65 -15.05 -5.12 -15.48
N MET A 66 -15.39 -5.13 -14.18
CA MET A 66 -14.82 -6.09 -13.22
C MET A 66 -15.11 -7.53 -13.63
N GLU A 67 -16.33 -7.83 -14.08
CA GLU A 67 -16.70 -9.14 -14.61
C GLU A 67 -15.82 -9.56 -15.80
N TRP A 68 -15.66 -8.68 -16.79
CA TRP A 68 -14.84 -8.94 -17.99
C TRP A 68 -13.36 -9.14 -17.69
N HIS A 69 -12.88 -8.64 -16.56
CA HIS A 69 -11.49 -8.75 -16.13
C HIS A 69 -11.29 -9.80 -15.04
N SER A 70 -12.28 -10.66 -14.75
CA SER A 70 -12.10 -11.74 -13.77
C SER A 70 -10.93 -12.66 -14.15
N ASP A 71 -10.05 -12.88 -13.20
CA ASP A 71 -8.74 -13.56 -13.28
C ASP A 71 -7.78 -12.98 -14.33
N MET A 72 -8.00 -11.72 -14.73
CA MET A 72 -7.22 -11.02 -15.74
C MET A 72 -6.75 -9.65 -15.21
N PRO A 73 -5.72 -9.02 -15.81
CA PRO A 73 -5.27 -7.71 -15.36
C PRO A 73 -6.26 -6.62 -15.77
N PHE A 74 -6.70 -5.79 -14.82
CA PHE A 74 -7.64 -4.71 -15.09
C PHE A 74 -6.90 -3.36 -15.21
N ILE A 75 -6.63 -2.91 -16.43
CA ILE A 75 -5.84 -1.69 -16.68
C ILE A 75 -6.78 -0.53 -16.92
N ILE A 76 -6.64 0.55 -16.14
CA ILE A 76 -7.57 1.67 -16.12
C ILE A 76 -6.79 2.99 -16.24
N ASP A 77 -7.06 3.79 -17.27
CA ASP A 77 -6.34 5.04 -17.53
C ASP A 77 -7.00 6.25 -16.85
N GLU A 78 -6.15 7.03 -16.15
CA GLU A 78 -6.45 8.30 -15.48
C GLU A 78 -7.49 8.29 -14.35
N ALA A 79 -7.02 8.00 -13.12
CA ALA A 79 -7.77 8.22 -11.88
C ALA A 79 -8.21 9.70 -11.71
N ASN A 80 -7.46 10.64 -12.32
CA ASN A 80 -7.76 12.07 -12.33
C ASN A 80 -9.12 12.43 -13.00
N LEU A 81 -9.72 11.50 -13.75
CA LEU A 81 -11.02 11.68 -14.40
C LEU A 81 -12.23 11.40 -13.48
N PHE A 82 -12.02 11.20 -12.17
CA PHE A 82 -13.07 11.38 -11.16
C PHE A 82 -13.51 12.85 -11.07
N GLY A 83 -14.14 13.33 -12.14
CA GLY A 83 -14.64 14.68 -12.31
C GLY A 83 -13.54 15.73 -12.40
N SER A 84 -13.81 16.83 -13.09
CA SER A 84 -13.05 18.07 -13.07
C SER A 84 -13.06 18.78 -11.70
N SER A 85 -13.08 18.01 -10.60
CA SER A 85 -13.30 18.43 -9.22
C SER A 85 -12.57 17.51 -8.21
N THR A 86 -11.41 16.96 -8.59
CA THR A 86 -10.55 16.15 -7.70
C THR A 86 -10.00 16.95 -6.51
N ARG A 87 -10.03 18.28 -6.56
CA ARG A 87 -9.74 19.15 -5.41
C ARG A 87 -11.02 19.44 -4.62
N GLY A 88 -11.45 18.48 -3.81
CA GLY A 88 -12.53 18.63 -2.85
C GLY A 88 -13.03 17.31 -2.28
N ARG A 89 -13.70 17.36 -1.12
CA ARG A 89 -14.17 16.17 -0.37
C ARG A 89 -14.97 15.17 -1.20
N ALA A 90 -15.73 15.63 -2.19
CA ALA A 90 -16.51 14.77 -3.07
C ALA A 90 -15.64 13.93 -4.01
N GLY A 91 -14.56 14.52 -4.56
CA GLY A 91 -13.60 13.80 -5.40
C GLY A 91 -12.79 12.78 -4.59
N GLN A 92 -12.32 13.16 -3.40
CA GLN A 92 -11.61 12.26 -2.47
C GLN A 92 -12.48 11.07 -2.05
N GLY A 93 -13.76 11.31 -1.72
CA GLY A 93 -14.71 10.26 -1.35
C GLY A 93 -14.96 9.28 -2.49
N ALA A 94 -15.12 9.75 -3.72
CA ALA A 94 -15.36 8.90 -4.88
C ALA A 94 -14.14 8.02 -5.23
N MET A 95 -12.95 8.61 -5.12
CA MET A 95 -11.66 7.95 -5.33
C MET A 95 -11.42 6.86 -4.25
N ARG A 96 -11.78 7.16 -2.99
CA ARG A 96 -11.79 6.18 -1.89
C ARG A 96 -12.74 5.02 -2.15
N ASP A 97 -13.99 5.32 -2.48
CA ASP A 97 -15.00 4.29 -2.73
C ASP A 97 -14.59 3.40 -3.91
N PHE A 98 -13.98 3.98 -4.95
CA PHE A 98 -13.36 3.24 -6.05
C PHE A 98 -12.26 2.29 -5.57
N SER A 99 -11.29 2.78 -4.79
CA SER A 99 -10.20 1.94 -4.30
C SER A 99 -10.73 0.76 -3.48
N PHE A 100 -11.74 0.96 -2.64
CA PHE A 100 -12.37 -0.13 -1.88
C PHE A 100 -13.12 -1.12 -2.76
N GLN A 101 -13.88 -0.64 -3.74
CA GLN A 101 -14.63 -1.50 -4.66
C GLN A 101 -13.69 -2.36 -5.50
N MET A 102 -12.61 -1.79 -6.02
CA MET A 102 -11.59 -2.51 -6.78
C MET A 102 -10.88 -3.56 -5.94
N ALA A 103 -10.51 -3.19 -4.71
CA ALA A 103 -9.90 -4.06 -3.71
C ALA A 103 -10.77 -5.28 -3.33
N SER A 104 -12.07 -5.05 -3.11
CA SER A 104 -12.99 -6.12 -2.72
C SER A 104 -13.49 -6.95 -3.90
N GLY A 105 -13.44 -6.38 -5.12
CA GLY A 105 -14.04 -6.98 -6.31
C GLY A 105 -15.54 -7.22 -6.20
N SER A 106 -16.18 -6.63 -5.18
CA SER A 106 -17.57 -6.93 -4.82
C SER A 106 -18.53 -5.99 -5.54
N THR A 107 -19.64 -6.54 -6.02
CA THR A 107 -20.76 -5.77 -6.57
C THR A 107 -21.72 -5.30 -5.46
N LYS A 108 -22.47 -4.22 -5.69
CA LYS A 108 -23.48 -3.77 -4.72
C LYS A 108 -24.59 -4.81 -4.61
N GLY A 109 -24.86 -5.29 -3.39
CA GLY A 109 -25.94 -6.23 -3.12
C GLY A 109 -27.30 -5.68 -3.55
N ARG A 110 -28.08 -6.51 -4.25
CA ARG A 110 -29.46 -6.18 -4.67
C ARG A 110 -30.45 -6.86 -3.72
N TYR A 111 -31.50 -6.14 -3.33
CA TYR A 111 -32.53 -6.69 -2.43
C TYR A 111 -33.18 -7.93 -3.05
N GLY A 112 -33.09 -9.07 -2.37
CA GLY A 112 -33.68 -10.34 -2.78
C GLY A 112 -32.79 -11.27 -3.61
N MET A 113 -31.51 -10.95 -3.84
CA MET A 113 -30.55 -11.88 -4.45
C MET A 113 -29.62 -12.46 -3.38
N PRO A 114 -29.52 -13.80 -3.26
CA PRO A 114 -28.51 -14.43 -2.42
C PRO A 114 -27.18 -14.45 -3.17
N ASP A 115 -26.12 -14.05 -2.47
CA ASP A 115 -24.73 -13.90 -2.90
C ASP A 115 -24.37 -12.66 -3.72
N GLN A 116 -23.35 -11.94 -3.21
CA GLN A 116 -22.63 -10.92 -3.97
C GLN A 116 -21.62 -11.63 -4.87
N GLU A 117 -21.71 -11.43 -6.18
CA GLU A 117 -20.63 -11.87 -7.08
C GLU A 117 -19.36 -11.07 -6.78
N GLY A 118 -18.28 -11.80 -6.49
CA GLY A 118 -16.94 -11.26 -6.27
C GLY A 118 -16.03 -11.61 -7.44
N TYR A 119 -15.45 -10.58 -8.06
CA TYR A 119 -14.52 -10.74 -9.17
C TYR A 119 -13.07 -10.59 -8.68
N ARG A 120 -12.21 -11.49 -9.14
CA ARG A 120 -10.79 -11.48 -8.79
C ARG A 120 -9.99 -10.85 -9.92
N PHE A 121 -9.14 -9.88 -9.65
CA PHE A 121 -8.25 -9.29 -10.65
C PHE A 121 -7.08 -8.57 -9.98
N ILE A 122 -6.06 -8.26 -10.77
CA ILE A 122 -5.03 -7.29 -10.38
C ILE A 122 -5.22 -6.06 -11.24
N PHE A 123 -5.40 -4.90 -10.61
CA PHE A 123 -5.68 -3.68 -11.35
C PHE A 123 -4.48 -2.75 -11.41
N VAL A 124 -4.37 -1.97 -12.49
CA VAL A 124 -3.33 -0.94 -12.61
C VAL A 124 -3.93 0.37 -13.07
N THR A 125 -3.61 1.43 -12.36
CA THR A 125 -4.03 2.80 -12.65
C THR A 125 -2.84 3.75 -12.70
N SER A 126 -3.08 4.99 -13.11
CA SER A 126 -2.09 6.06 -13.10
C SER A 126 -2.67 7.36 -12.53
N ALA A 127 -1.82 8.10 -11.82
CA ALA A 127 -2.13 9.37 -11.18
C ALA A 127 -0.94 10.34 -11.24
N ASN A 128 -1.20 11.62 -10.97
CA ASN A 128 -0.13 12.61 -10.86
C ASN A 128 0.48 12.62 -9.45
N GLU A 129 -0.37 12.52 -8.44
CA GLU A 129 -0.04 12.42 -7.03
C GLU A 129 -0.54 11.05 -6.53
N PRO A 130 0.17 10.38 -5.60
CA PRO A 130 -0.29 9.12 -5.03
C PRO A 130 -1.66 9.22 -4.38
N PHE A 131 -2.49 8.18 -4.56
CA PHE A 131 -3.84 8.13 -4.03
C PHE A 131 -3.90 8.34 -2.50
N HIS A 132 -2.91 7.81 -1.77
CA HIS A 132 -2.88 7.92 -0.31
C HIS A 132 -2.65 9.37 0.18
N GLU A 133 -2.04 10.24 -0.63
CA GLU A 133 -1.88 11.67 -0.32
C GLU A 133 -3.20 12.45 -0.48
N LEU A 134 -4.16 11.89 -1.24
CA LEU A 134 -5.47 12.50 -1.45
C LEU A 134 -6.46 12.19 -0.31
N LEU A 135 -6.12 11.30 0.62
CA LEU A 135 -6.96 10.94 1.75
C LEU A 135 -6.62 11.85 2.95
N ASP A 136 -7.58 12.69 3.36
CA ASP A 136 -7.44 13.59 4.52
C ASP A 136 -7.14 12.82 5.83
N ASP A 137 -6.47 13.49 6.78
CA ASP A 137 -6.07 12.96 8.11
C ASP A 137 -7.24 12.36 8.93
N GLU A 138 -8.49 12.75 8.66
CA GLU A 138 -9.68 12.18 9.32
C GLU A 138 -9.87 10.67 9.02
N HIS A 139 -9.12 10.11 8.07
CA HIS A 139 -9.32 8.76 7.54
C HIS A 139 -8.05 7.88 7.52
N HIS A 140 -7.07 8.12 8.39
CA HIS A 140 -5.79 7.37 8.40
C HIS A 140 -5.95 5.83 8.34
N SER A 141 -6.82 5.22 9.13
CA SER A 141 -7.02 3.75 9.10
C SER A 141 -7.58 3.23 7.77
N THR A 142 -8.36 4.07 7.10
CA THR A 142 -8.91 3.82 5.76
C THR A 142 -7.82 4.01 4.70
N ALA A 143 -6.97 5.02 4.86
CA ALA A 143 -5.83 5.27 3.99
C ALA A 143 -4.78 4.16 4.06
N ASP A 144 -4.52 3.62 5.24
CA ASP A 144 -3.61 2.48 5.43
C ASP A 144 -4.13 1.23 4.71
N ALA A 145 -5.40 0.89 4.96
CA ALA A 145 -6.05 -0.26 4.34
C ALA A 145 -6.18 -0.12 2.81
N ALA A 146 -6.29 1.10 2.29
CA ALA A 146 -6.31 1.37 0.86
C ALA A 146 -4.90 1.28 0.24
N THR A 147 -3.87 1.82 0.91
CA THR A 147 -2.48 1.76 0.44
C THR A 147 -1.92 0.33 0.43
N ASP A 148 -2.38 -0.52 1.35
CA ASP A 148 -2.05 -1.96 1.34
C ASP A 148 -2.62 -2.70 0.13
N ARG A 149 -3.64 -2.12 -0.51
CA ARG A 149 -4.37 -2.70 -1.64
C ARG A 149 -4.12 -1.97 -2.95
N LEU A 150 -3.66 -0.73 -2.91
CA LEU A 150 -3.23 0.07 -4.05
C LEU A 150 -1.80 0.56 -3.80
N MET A 151 -0.84 -0.18 -4.33
CA MET A 151 0.58 0.09 -4.11
C MET A 151 1.08 1.11 -5.13
N SER A 152 1.31 2.34 -4.67
CA SER A 152 1.86 3.43 -5.49
C SER A 152 3.32 3.15 -5.86
N ILE A 153 3.62 3.22 -7.15
CA ILE A 153 4.97 3.16 -7.71
C ILE A 153 5.27 4.54 -8.29
N THR A 154 6.17 5.27 -7.65
CA THR A 154 6.56 6.61 -8.08
C THR A 154 7.53 6.54 -9.25
N VAL A 155 7.16 7.24 -10.31
CA VAL A 155 7.98 7.47 -11.49
C VAL A 155 9.01 8.54 -11.15
N PRO A 156 10.31 8.27 -11.34
CA PRO A 156 11.36 9.23 -11.06
C PRO A 156 11.17 10.55 -11.80
N GLU A 157 11.59 11.63 -11.15
CA GLU A 157 11.74 12.93 -11.80
C GLU A 157 12.88 12.89 -12.84
N GLY A 158 12.84 13.80 -13.81
CA GLY A 158 13.80 13.86 -14.93
C GLY A 158 13.27 13.30 -16.24
N ASP A 159 14.11 13.33 -17.28
CA ASP A 159 13.66 13.10 -18.67
C ASP A 159 13.40 11.63 -19.01
N ALA A 160 14.01 10.71 -18.26
CA ALA A 160 13.85 9.27 -18.44
C ALA A 160 12.45 8.76 -18.09
N GLY A 161 11.81 9.34 -17.06
CA GLY A 161 10.56 8.83 -16.51
C GLY A 161 10.64 7.33 -16.18
N VAL A 162 9.65 6.57 -16.65
CA VAL A 162 9.57 5.10 -16.45
C VAL A 162 10.64 4.28 -17.16
N PHE A 163 11.33 4.85 -18.16
CA PHE A 163 12.18 4.07 -19.07
C PHE A 163 13.60 3.81 -18.54
N GLY A 164 14.01 4.49 -17.47
CA GLY A 164 15.39 4.43 -16.99
C GLY A 164 16.38 4.94 -18.06
N PRO A 165 17.61 4.42 -18.14
CA PRO A 165 18.56 4.80 -19.18
C PRO A 165 18.02 4.54 -20.58
N LEU A 166 18.28 5.47 -21.52
CA LEU A 166 17.85 5.32 -22.91
C LEU A 166 18.41 4.01 -23.50
N PRO A 167 17.56 3.14 -24.07
CA PRO A 167 18.03 1.88 -24.63
C PRO A 167 19.00 2.09 -25.80
N PRO A 168 20.02 1.22 -25.96
CA PRO A 168 20.94 1.29 -27.08
C PRO A 168 20.19 1.26 -28.43
N GLY A 169 20.64 2.05 -29.39
CA GLY A 169 20.04 2.14 -30.72
C GLY A 169 19.01 3.25 -30.90
N TYR A 170 18.68 4.00 -29.84
CA TYR A 170 17.80 5.18 -29.92
C TYR A 170 18.57 6.45 -29.57
N ALA A 171 18.30 7.54 -30.28
CA ALA A 171 18.90 8.85 -30.01
C ALA A 171 18.12 9.64 -28.96
N THR A 172 16.81 9.38 -28.81
CA THR A 172 15.93 10.08 -27.85
C THR A 172 14.87 9.16 -27.25
N TYR A 173 14.35 9.50 -26.06
CA TYR A 173 13.21 8.79 -25.46
C TYR A 173 11.95 8.87 -26.32
N ARG A 174 11.79 9.95 -27.11
CA ARG A 174 10.69 10.10 -28.06
C ARG A 174 10.76 9.04 -29.16
N GLU A 175 11.94 8.86 -29.74
CA GLU A 175 12.19 7.83 -30.77
C GLU A 175 11.92 6.43 -30.21
N PHE A 176 12.43 6.14 -29.02
CA PHE A 176 12.17 4.88 -28.33
C PHE A 176 10.68 4.65 -28.07
N THR A 177 9.97 5.67 -27.58
CA THR A 177 8.52 5.60 -27.31
C THR A 177 7.73 5.32 -28.58
N LEU A 178 8.05 6.01 -29.69
CA LEU A 178 7.38 5.77 -30.98
C LEU A 178 7.63 4.36 -31.51
N ALA A 179 8.86 3.86 -31.38
CA ALA A 179 9.19 2.49 -31.76
C ALA A 179 8.45 1.46 -30.89
N LEU A 180 8.36 1.71 -29.58
CA LEU A 180 7.61 0.86 -28.65
C LEU A 180 6.10 0.89 -28.97
N GLU A 181 5.53 2.05 -29.25
CA GLU A 181 4.12 2.20 -29.64
C GLU A 181 3.81 1.48 -30.95
N LYS A 182 4.70 1.57 -31.94
CA LYS A 182 4.59 0.80 -33.17
C LYS A 182 4.61 -0.70 -32.89
N ALA A 183 5.59 -1.18 -32.11
CA ALA A 183 5.69 -2.58 -31.75
C ALA A 183 4.45 -3.08 -31.00
N MET A 184 3.89 -2.30 -30.07
CA MET A 184 2.67 -2.65 -29.36
C MET A 184 1.42 -2.66 -30.26
N ALA A 185 1.40 -1.88 -31.33
CA ALA A 185 0.31 -1.87 -32.30
C ALA A 185 0.39 -3.07 -33.26
N GLU A 186 1.60 -3.53 -33.60
CA GLU A 186 1.84 -4.66 -34.50
C GLU A 186 1.81 -6.00 -33.75
N GLU A 187 2.33 -6.04 -32.52
CA GLU A 187 2.59 -7.24 -31.73
C GLU A 187 1.91 -7.14 -30.35
N HIS A 188 0.65 -7.58 -30.27
CA HIS A 188 -0.12 -7.60 -29.03
C HIS A 188 -0.98 -8.86 -28.88
N GLY A 189 -1.41 -9.15 -27.64
CA GLY A 189 -2.30 -10.25 -27.30
C GLY A 189 -1.70 -11.64 -27.50
N SER A 190 -0.38 -11.76 -27.64
CA SER A 190 0.31 -13.04 -27.82
C SER A 190 0.87 -13.61 -26.51
N ALA A 191 1.30 -12.73 -25.60
CA ALA A 191 1.97 -13.10 -24.36
C ALA A 191 1.02 -13.78 -23.36
N MET A 192 -0.16 -13.20 -23.10
CA MET A 192 -1.13 -13.79 -22.17
C MET A 192 -1.65 -15.16 -22.61
N PRO A 193 -2.07 -15.39 -23.88
CA PRO A 193 -2.48 -16.72 -24.30
C PRO A 193 -1.37 -17.78 -24.17
N LYS A 194 -0.10 -17.40 -24.43
CA LYS A 194 1.04 -18.31 -24.23
C LYS A 194 1.20 -18.65 -22.75
N PHE A 195 1.11 -17.66 -21.86
CA PHE A 195 1.16 -17.85 -20.43
C PHE A 195 0.03 -18.75 -19.91
N LEU A 196 -1.22 -18.47 -20.30
CA LEU A 196 -2.39 -19.23 -19.88
C LEU A 196 -2.32 -20.69 -20.32
N ARG A 197 -1.88 -20.98 -21.57
CA ARG A 197 -1.67 -22.37 -22.01
C ARG A 197 -0.67 -23.12 -21.13
N ALA A 198 0.42 -22.46 -20.73
CA ALA A 198 1.39 -23.06 -19.82
C ALA A 198 0.82 -23.25 -18.42
N LEU A 199 0.11 -22.26 -17.89
CA LEU A 199 -0.49 -22.30 -16.55
C LEU A 199 -1.56 -23.39 -16.43
N VAL A 200 -2.48 -23.47 -17.41
CA VAL A 200 -3.53 -24.50 -17.47
C VAL A 200 -2.91 -25.89 -17.53
N ARG A 201 -1.87 -26.07 -18.35
CA ARG A 201 -1.15 -27.35 -18.43
C ARG A 201 -0.51 -27.72 -17.09
N ALA A 202 0.22 -26.80 -16.47
CA ALA A 202 0.86 -27.05 -15.17
C ALA A 202 -0.17 -27.36 -14.07
N ARG A 203 -1.31 -26.67 -14.06
CA ARG A 203 -2.42 -26.92 -13.13
C ARG A 203 -3.05 -28.29 -13.35
N TYR A 204 -3.26 -28.69 -14.61
CA TYR A 204 -3.79 -30.00 -14.97
C TYR A 204 -2.83 -31.15 -14.59
N GLU A 205 -1.53 -30.95 -14.76
CA GLU A 205 -0.51 -31.95 -14.42
C GLU A 205 -0.41 -32.17 -12.91
N ASP A 206 -0.31 -31.10 -12.11
CA ASP A 206 -0.26 -31.17 -10.64
C ASP A 206 -0.50 -29.79 -10.01
N GLU A 207 -1.75 -29.49 -9.66
CA GLU A 207 -2.12 -28.21 -9.03
C GLU A 207 -1.41 -28.01 -7.68
N ALA A 208 -1.23 -29.06 -6.87
CA ALA A 208 -0.60 -28.96 -5.55
C ALA A 208 0.88 -28.55 -5.69
N LYS A 209 1.59 -29.15 -6.64
CA LYS A 209 2.97 -28.79 -6.97
C LYS A 209 3.07 -27.38 -7.56
N LEU A 210 2.17 -26.99 -8.45
CA LEU A 210 2.12 -25.63 -9.00
C LEU A 210 1.94 -24.61 -7.87
N ARG A 211 0.96 -24.83 -6.99
CA ARG A 211 0.72 -23.99 -5.81
C ARG A 211 1.97 -23.90 -4.93
N ALA A 212 2.62 -25.02 -4.64
CA ALA A 212 3.84 -25.05 -3.83
C ALA A 212 5.00 -24.28 -4.48
N GLN A 213 5.14 -24.33 -5.82
CA GLN A 213 6.14 -23.55 -6.55
C GLN A 213 5.87 -22.04 -6.47
N ILE A 214 4.63 -21.61 -6.68
CA ILE A 214 4.24 -20.20 -6.55
C ILE A 214 4.52 -19.70 -5.13
N GLN A 215 4.10 -20.46 -4.11
CA GLN A 215 4.34 -20.13 -2.70
C GLN A 215 5.82 -20.09 -2.35
N LYS A 216 6.65 -20.96 -2.95
CA LYS A 216 8.11 -20.89 -2.77
C LYS A 216 8.70 -19.59 -3.30
N HIS A 217 8.23 -19.08 -4.44
CA HIS A 217 8.67 -17.79 -4.97
C HIS A 217 8.22 -16.63 -4.08
N ILE A 218 6.96 -16.63 -3.62
CA ILE A 218 6.45 -15.63 -2.66
C ILE A 218 7.31 -15.62 -1.39
N ALA A 219 7.54 -16.78 -0.78
CA ALA A 219 8.36 -16.90 0.42
C ALA A 219 9.82 -16.47 0.19
N THR A 220 10.36 -16.73 -1.01
CA THR A 220 11.70 -16.27 -1.39
C THR A 220 11.75 -14.75 -1.45
N PHE A 221 10.76 -14.12 -2.08
CA PHE A 221 10.65 -12.67 -2.12
C PHE A 221 10.57 -12.07 -0.71
N LYS A 222 9.65 -12.55 0.13
CA LYS A 222 9.47 -12.07 1.52
C LYS A 222 10.77 -12.12 2.33
N ARG A 223 11.52 -13.22 2.22
CA ARG A 223 12.84 -13.34 2.88
C ARG A 223 13.86 -12.33 2.36
N ARG A 224 13.85 -12.04 1.06
CA ARG A 224 14.79 -11.10 0.44
C ARG A 224 14.54 -9.66 0.86
N VAL A 225 13.28 -9.27 1.00
CA VAL A 225 12.90 -7.92 1.45
C VAL A 225 12.87 -7.76 2.98
N GLY A 226 13.12 -8.83 3.74
CA GLY A 226 13.27 -8.78 5.20
C GLY A 226 11.99 -8.49 5.97
N VAL A 227 10.82 -8.86 5.43
CA VAL A 227 9.52 -8.56 6.06
C VAL A 227 9.19 -9.57 7.15
N SER A 228 8.86 -9.05 8.34
CA SER A 228 8.32 -9.81 9.48
C SER A 228 6.87 -10.21 9.22
N ASP A 229 6.50 -11.46 9.54
CA ASP A 229 5.11 -11.95 9.43
C ASP A 229 4.16 -11.33 10.46
N ASN A 230 4.71 -10.65 11.46
CA ASN A 230 3.95 -10.05 12.55
C ASN A 230 3.36 -8.67 12.19
N ASN A 231 3.85 -8.00 11.13
CA ASN A 231 3.22 -6.81 10.57
C ASN A 231 2.30 -7.21 9.41
N GLY A 232 1.01 -7.36 9.70
CA GLY A 232 0.01 -7.82 8.72
C GLY A 232 -0.18 -6.93 7.49
N SER A 233 0.22 -5.65 7.54
CA SER A 233 0.19 -4.73 6.39
C SER A 233 1.40 -4.99 5.47
N ASP A 234 2.61 -4.96 6.03
CA ASP A 234 3.85 -5.21 5.30
C ASP A 234 3.88 -6.61 4.69
N ALA A 235 3.36 -7.62 5.41
CA ALA A 235 3.25 -8.99 4.93
C ALA A 235 2.35 -9.12 3.69
N ARG A 236 1.21 -8.40 3.63
CA ARG A 236 0.28 -8.44 2.49
C ARG A 236 0.86 -7.78 1.25
N VAL A 237 1.55 -6.64 1.42
CA VAL A 237 2.26 -5.96 0.34
C VAL A 237 3.37 -6.85 -0.20
N ALA A 238 4.19 -7.42 0.69
CA ALA A 238 5.28 -8.31 0.28
C ALA A 238 4.77 -9.58 -0.41
N GLU A 239 3.61 -10.10 0.01
CA GLU A 239 2.94 -11.20 -0.68
C GLU A 239 2.48 -10.81 -2.09
N ALA A 240 1.93 -9.62 -2.27
CA ALA A 240 1.51 -9.13 -3.58
C ALA A 240 2.69 -8.99 -4.57
N PHE A 241 3.79 -8.34 -4.14
CA PHE A 241 5.02 -8.27 -4.94
C PHE A 241 5.67 -9.65 -5.15
N GLY A 242 5.61 -10.53 -4.14
CA GLY A 242 6.06 -11.92 -4.24
C GLY A 242 5.27 -12.72 -5.28
N LEU A 243 3.96 -12.50 -5.39
CA LEU A 243 3.13 -13.12 -6.42
C LEU A 243 3.47 -12.59 -7.82
N VAL A 244 3.75 -11.28 -7.94
CA VAL A 244 4.24 -10.68 -9.19
C VAL A 244 5.58 -11.29 -9.61
N TYR A 245 6.50 -11.49 -8.66
CA TYR A 245 7.76 -12.20 -8.88
C TYR A 245 7.54 -13.65 -9.33
N ALA A 246 6.64 -14.38 -8.67
CA ALA A 246 6.30 -15.76 -9.03
C ALA A 246 5.75 -15.85 -10.46
N ALA A 247 4.82 -14.96 -10.81
CA ALA A 247 4.25 -14.89 -12.16
C ALA A 247 5.30 -14.54 -13.23
N GLY A 248 6.19 -13.60 -12.93
CA GLY A 248 7.33 -13.27 -13.80
C GLY A 248 8.27 -14.46 -14.02
N SER A 249 8.61 -15.16 -12.93
CA SER A 249 9.48 -16.36 -12.98
C SER A 249 8.85 -17.48 -13.81
N PHE A 250 7.54 -17.74 -13.62
CA PHE A 250 6.80 -18.71 -14.42
C PHE A 250 6.74 -18.31 -15.91
N ALA A 251 6.45 -17.04 -16.19
CA ALA A 251 6.43 -16.50 -17.54
C ALA A 251 7.80 -16.64 -18.22
N GLN A 252 8.90 -16.38 -17.51
CA GLN A 252 10.25 -16.56 -18.01
C GLN A 252 10.59 -18.03 -18.28
N PHE A 253 10.27 -18.93 -17.35
CA PHE A 253 10.49 -20.38 -17.50
C PHE A 253 9.79 -20.93 -18.76
N HIS A 254 8.60 -20.43 -19.06
CA HIS A 254 7.84 -20.81 -20.26
C HIS A 254 8.12 -19.92 -21.49
N SER A 255 9.20 -19.13 -21.46
CA SER A 255 9.63 -18.25 -22.57
C SER A 255 8.57 -17.24 -23.03
N VAL A 256 7.67 -16.84 -22.15
CA VAL A 256 6.76 -15.69 -22.35
C VAL A 256 7.52 -14.39 -22.12
N LEU A 257 8.41 -14.37 -21.12
CA LEU A 257 9.37 -13.30 -20.89
C LEU A 257 10.78 -13.73 -21.35
N PRO A 258 11.66 -12.77 -21.70
CA PRO A 258 13.06 -13.07 -22.02
C PRO A 258 13.79 -13.75 -20.85
N SER A 259 14.66 -14.71 -21.18
CA SER A 259 15.49 -15.43 -20.18
C SER A 259 16.47 -14.53 -19.43
N ALA A 260 16.87 -13.39 -20.03
CA ALA A 260 17.75 -12.41 -19.42
C ALA A 260 17.02 -11.42 -18.48
N PHE A 261 15.68 -11.45 -18.41
CA PHE A 261 14.92 -10.50 -17.60
C PHE A 261 15.07 -10.83 -16.10
N ASP A 262 15.57 -9.89 -15.30
CA ASP A 262 15.70 -10.08 -13.85
C ASP A 262 14.36 -9.87 -13.13
N CYS A 263 13.56 -10.92 -13.07
CA CYS A 263 12.25 -10.89 -12.41
C CYS A 263 12.36 -10.56 -10.90
N LEU A 264 13.39 -11.06 -10.21
CA LEU A 264 13.52 -10.83 -8.76
C LEU A 264 13.95 -9.39 -8.50
N GLY A 265 15.00 -8.92 -9.17
CA GLY A 265 15.49 -7.56 -9.02
C GLY A 265 14.45 -6.52 -9.42
N ALA A 266 13.66 -6.76 -10.47
CA ALA A 266 12.55 -5.88 -10.85
C ALA A 266 11.48 -5.77 -9.75
N ALA A 267 11.08 -6.89 -9.14
CA ALA A 267 10.12 -6.88 -8.04
C ALA A 267 10.69 -6.22 -6.78
N GLU A 268 11.97 -6.48 -6.44
CA GLU A 268 12.67 -5.86 -5.31
C GLU A 268 12.75 -4.34 -5.50
N HIS A 269 13.06 -3.87 -6.70
CA HIS A 269 13.14 -2.44 -7.02
C HIS A 269 11.78 -1.75 -6.89
N CYS A 270 10.71 -2.33 -7.43
CA CYS A 270 9.37 -1.76 -7.30
C CYS A 270 8.86 -1.80 -5.86
N TYR A 271 9.19 -2.84 -5.09
CA TYR A 271 8.85 -2.90 -3.66
C TYR A 271 9.61 -1.82 -2.86
N ALA A 272 10.91 -1.66 -3.09
CA ALA A 272 11.69 -0.59 -2.46
C ALA A 272 11.17 0.80 -2.84
N ASN A 273 10.77 0.99 -4.10
CA ASN A 273 10.11 2.21 -4.56
C ASN A 273 8.82 2.47 -3.77
N PHE A 274 7.89 1.51 -3.71
CA PHE A 274 6.68 1.62 -2.90
C PHE A 274 6.99 1.92 -1.41
N ARG A 275 7.98 1.24 -0.82
CA ARG A 275 8.38 1.49 0.57
C ARG A 275 8.92 2.90 0.79
N SER A 276 9.51 3.53 -0.23
CA SER A 276 9.97 4.92 -0.15
C SER A 276 8.84 5.94 -0.27
N THR A 277 7.69 5.56 -0.83
CA THR A 277 6.54 6.44 -1.01
C THR A 277 5.57 6.39 0.16
N VAL A 278 5.56 5.29 0.91
CA VAL A 278 4.78 5.20 2.13
C VAL A 278 5.56 5.89 3.25
N PRO A 279 5.02 6.94 3.91
CA PRO A 279 5.66 7.52 5.09
C PRO A 279 6.01 6.42 6.07
N VAL A 280 7.20 6.43 6.67
CA VAL A 280 7.64 5.38 7.62
C VAL A 280 6.55 5.18 8.66
N ARG A 281 5.76 4.11 8.48
CA ARG A 281 4.64 3.74 9.35
C ARG A 281 5.22 3.17 10.63
N GLN A 282 5.71 4.05 11.49
CA GLN A 282 6.00 3.63 12.85
C GLN A 282 4.64 3.32 13.50
N SER A 283 4.46 2.06 13.89
CA SER A 283 3.33 1.65 14.73
C SER A 283 3.25 2.53 15.98
N LEU A 284 2.08 2.64 16.62
CA LEU A 284 1.98 3.37 17.88
C LEU A 284 3.03 2.89 18.91
N PRO A 285 3.27 1.57 19.11
CA PRO A 285 4.39 1.03 19.87
C PRO A 285 5.75 1.63 19.53
N GLU A 286 6.13 1.65 18.25
CA GLU A 286 7.43 2.14 17.80
C GLU A 286 7.57 3.64 18.01
N ARG A 287 6.49 4.41 17.78
CA ARG A 287 6.46 5.86 18.04
C ARG A 287 6.63 6.17 19.52
N LEU A 288 5.96 5.40 20.39
CA LEU A 288 6.08 5.54 21.84
C LEU A 288 7.48 5.17 22.33
N LEU A 289 8.07 4.09 21.80
CA LEU A 289 9.45 3.70 22.12
C LEU A 289 10.46 4.73 21.62
N ALA A 290 10.29 5.25 20.40
CA ALA A 290 11.14 6.31 19.86
C ALA A 290 11.11 7.56 20.75
N ILE A 291 9.94 7.96 21.25
CA ILE A 291 9.83 9.07 22.20
C ILE A 291 10.50 8.71 23.54
N ALA A 292 10.30 7.50 24.05
CA ALA A 292 10.92 7.05 25.30
C ALA A 292 12.46 7.03 25.22
N ASP A 293 13.02 6.74 24.06
CA ASP A 293 14.46 6.62 23.84
C ASP A 293 15.15 7.96 23.49
N ARG A 294 14.38 9.05 23.37
CA ARG A 294 14.94 10.38 23.17
C ARG A 294 15.81 10.81 24.36
N PRO A 295 16.99 11.40 24.13
CA PRO A 295 17.83 11.95 25.20
C PRO A 295 17.13 13.01 26.06
N GLU A 296 16.14 13.71 25.50
CA GLU A 296 15.39 14.75 26.20
C GLU A 296 14.25 14.19 27.08
N THR A 297 13.90 12.91 26.94
CA THR A 297 12.83 12.29 27.72
C THR A 297 13.31 11.99 29.13
N ILE A 298 12.66 12.58 30.14
CA ILE A 298 13.14 12.55 31.51
C ILE A 298 12.47 11.43 32.31
N THR A 299 13.26 10.56 32.95
CA THR A 299 12.73 9.58 33.90
C THR A 299 12.46 10.25 35.25
N ILE A 300 11.22 10.15 35.75
CA ILE A 300 10.78 10.75 37.01
C ILE A 300 10.99 9.76 38.16
N ASP A 301 11.58 10.20 39.26
CA ASP A 301 11.55 9.50 40.54
C ASP A 301 10.34 9.97 41.37
N PRO A 302 9.32 9.11 41.61
CA PRO A 302 8.16 9.49 42.42
C PRO A 302 8.48 9.89 43.87
N ARG A 303 9.67 9.54 44.38
CA ARG A 303 10.12 9.86 45.74
C ARG A 303 10.87 11.18 45.81
N ASN A 304 11.32 11.70 44.67
CA ASN A 304 12.13 12.92 44.60
C ASN A 304 11.69 13.75 43.38
N LEU A 305 10.54 14.40 43.52
CA LEU A 305 9.99 15.21 42.44
C LEU A 305 10.74 16.54 42.30
N PRO A 306 11.08 16.95 41.08
CA PRO A 306 11.76 18.22 40.83
C PRO A 306 10.85 19.43 41.04
N THR A 307 11.44 20.60 41.32
CA THR A 307 10.74 21.89 41.45
C THR A 307 10.78 22.69 40.14
N TRP A 308 10.36 22.10 39.02
CA TRP A 308 10.33 22.77 37.72
C TRP A 308 9.18 23.78 37.61
N SER A 309 9.35 24.83 36.80
CA SER A 309 8.25 25.65 36.30
C SER A 309 7.40 24.88 35.28
N LYS A 310 6.22 25.42 34.93
CA LYS A 310 5.38 24.79 33.89
C LYS A 310 6.06 24.85 32.52
N GLU A 311 6.77 25.93 32.23
CA GLU A 311 7.49 26.11 30.97
C GLU A 311 8.67 25.14 30.85
N GLU A 312 9.38 24.87 31.95
CA GLU A 312 10.47 23.87 31.97
C GLU A 312 9.93 22.46 31.72
N MET A 313 8.76 22.14 32.29
CA MET A 313 8.06 20.88 32.02
C MET A 313 7.64 20.75 30.56
N GLU A 314 7.01 21.79 29.99
CA GLU A 314 6.59 21.78 28.57
C GLU A 314 7.79 21.71 27.61
N ARG A 315 8.94 22.30 27.97
CA ARG A 315 10.16 22.20 27.18
C ARG A 315 10.72 20.77 27.11
N ALA A 316 10.63 20.02 28.21
CA ALA A 316 11.01 18.61 28.23
C ALA A 316 10.00 17.74 27.46
N GLY A 317 8.70 18.05 27.58
CA GLY A 317 7.61 17.51 26.75
C GLY A 317 7.22 16.04 27.04
N ALA A 318 8.18 15.17 27.34
CA ALA A 318 7.97 13.75 27.60
C ALA A 318 8.71 13.26 28.85
N PHE A 319 8.09 12.30 29.55
CA PHE A 319 8.59 11.77 30.81
C PHE A 319 8.30 10.28 30.97
N ILE A 320 9.23 9.54 31.58
CA ILE A 320 9.02 8.13 31.93
C ILE A 320 8.74 8.01 33.42
N ARG A 321 7.58 7.43 33.77
CA ARG A 321 7.23 7.08 35.14
C ARG A 321 7.44 5.58 35.38
N PRO A 322 8.43 5.18 36.19
CA PRO A 322 8.61 3.79 36.56
C PRO A 322 7.46 3.33 37.46
N VAL A 323 6.82 2.21 37.10
CA VAL A 323 5.76 1.57 37.88
C VAL A 323 6.01 0.06 37.93
N LYS A 324 5.36 -0.65 38.86
CA LYS A 324 5.45 -2.11 38.95
C LYS A 324 4.75 -2.73 37.73
N GLY A 325 5.53 -3.22 36.76
CA GLY A 325 5.06 -3.71 35.47
C GLY A 325 5.72 -2.95 34.32
N LYS A 326 4.93 -2.51 33.35
CA LYS A 326 5.42 -1.74 32.20
C LYS A 326 5.56 -0.25 32.55
N PRO A 327 6.69 0.40 32.24
CA PRO A 327 6.86 1.83 32.51
C PRO A 327 5.83 2.66 31.74
N ILE A 328 5.42 3.79 32.29
CA ILE A 328 4.43 4.67 31.68
C ILE A 328 5.14 5.86 31.04
N LEU A 329 4.93 6.07 29.74
CA LEU A 329 5.31 7.30 29.05
C LEU A 329 4.22 8.35 29.27
N LEU A 330 4.60 9.51 29.77
CA LEU A 330 3.77 10.69 29.96
C LEU A 330 4.21 11.76 28.96
N MET A 331 3.26 12.35 28.25
CA MET A 331 3.52 13.46 27.32
C MET A 331 2.62 14.64 27.65
N THR A 332 3.17 15.84 27.64
CA THR A 332 2.35 17.05 27.79
C THR A 332 1.38 17.17 26.60
N PRO A 333 0.22 17.85 26.75
CA PRO A 333 -0.73 18.01 25.66
C PRO A 333 -0.10 18.62 24.41
N THR A 334 0.74 19.64 24.59
CA THR A 334 1.40 20.37 23.51
C THR A 334 2.37 19.47 22.75
N PHE A 335 3.25 18.76 23.46
CA PHE A 335 4.22 17.87 22.86
C PHE A 335 3.54 16.65 22.21
N GLY A 336 2.54 16.05 22.88
CA GLY A 336 1.77 14.94 22.33
C GLY A 336 1.05 15.31 21.04
N GLY A 337 0.42 16.50 20.97
CA GLY A 337 -0.21 16.97 19.75
C GLY A 337 0.77 17.22 18.60
N GLN A 338 2.04 17.55 18.89
CA GLN A 338 3.08 17.67 17.86
C GLN A 338 3.59 16.31 17.38
N MET A 339 3.78 15.35 18.29
CA MET A 339 4.29 14.02 17.95
C MET A 339 3.21 13.09 17.35
N PHE A 340 1.94 13.41 17.57
CA PHE A 340 0.80 12.65 17.10
C PHE A 340 -0.26 13.58 16.48
N PRO A 341 -0.02 14.13 15.27
CA PRO A 341 -1.02 14.92 14.55
C PRO A 341 -2.26 14.09 14.19
N ASP A 342 -2.10 12.77 14.07
CA ASP A 342 -3.10 11.75 13.73
C ASP A 342 -3.92 11.24 14.93
N TRP A 343 -3.94 11.99 16.04
CA TRP A 343 -4.47 11.56 17.34
C TRP A 343 -5.93 11.09 17.30
N ASP A 344 -6.78 11.77 16.53
CA ASP A 344 -8.21 11.46 16.48
C ASP A 344 -8.49 10.13 15.76
N ALA A 345 -7.67 9.77 14.77
CA ALA A 345 -7.74 8.46 14.13
C ALA A 345 -7.24 7.34 15.06
N LEU A 346 -6.17 7.59 15.82
CA LEU A 346 -5.58 6.60 16.71
C LEU A 346 -6.50 6.19 17.88
N LYS A 347 -7.24 7.14 18.48
CA LYS A 347 -8.17 6.87 19.61
C LYS A 347 -9.17 5.73 19.35
N GLY A 348 -9.55 5.53 18.09
CA GLY A 348 -10.51 4.51 17.68
C GLY A 348 -9.94 3.09 17.67
N THR A 349 -8.61 2.95 17.64
CA THR A 349 -7.93 1.67 17.40
C THR A 349 -7.85 0.79 18.65
N ALA A 350 -7.85 -0.53 18.45
CA ALA A 350 -7.65 -1.49 19.53
C ALA A 350 -6.26 -1.35 20.17
N GLU A 351 -5.25 -1.04 19.35
CA GLU A 351 -3.87 -0.82 19.79
C GLU A 351 -3.78 0.37 20.75
N PHE A 352 -4.35 1.53 20.37
CA PHE A 352 -4.39 2.72 21.23
C PHE A 352 -5.09 2.44 22.55
N ARG A 353 -6.28 1.82 22.52
CA ARG A 353 -7.03 1.47 23.75
C ARG A 353 -6.25 0.51 24.65
N SER A 354 -5.45 -0.38 24.06
CA SER A 354 -4.64 -1.34 24.81
C SER A 354 -3.42 -0.72 25.48
N LEU A 355 -2.88 0.38 24.95
CA LEU A 355 -1.70 1.05 25.48
C LEU A 355 -2.05 2.30 26.30
N ASN A 356 -3.14 2.99 25.97
CA ASN A 356 -3.56 4.22 26.64
C ASN A 356 -4.05 3.92 28.06
N LYS A 357 -3.44 4.59 29.04
CA LYS A 357 -3.73 4.31 30.46
C LYS A 357 -5.11 4.81 30.89
N ALA A 358 -5.57 5.95 30.36
CA ALA A 358 -6.85 6.53 30.71
C ALA A 358 -8.03 5.68 30.22
N ASP A 359 -7.87 5.01 29.07
CA ASP A 359 -8.87 4.10 28.52
C ASP A 359 -8.87 2.75 29.25
N LYS A 360 -7.69 2.18 29.57
CA LYS A 360 -7.57 0.96 30.39
C LYS A 360 -8.21 1.10 31.77
N ASP A 361 -8.05 2.27 32.39
CA ASP A 361 -8.58 2.53 33.72
C ASP A 361 -10.05 3.02 33.69
N GLY A 362 -10.68 3.12 32.50
CA GLY A 362 -12.08 3.52 32.32
C GLY A 362 -12.37 4.99 32.67
N ARG A 363 -11.33 5.84 32.74
CA ARG A 363 -11.42 7.20 33.30
C ARG A 363 -11.79 8.27 32.28
N GLY A 364 -11.65 7.99 30.99
CA GLY A 364 -12.09 8.86 29.91
C GLY A 364 -11.30 10.18 29.83
N ARG A 365 -10.61 10.34 28.69
CA ARG A 365 -10.00 11.58 28.18
C ARG A 365 -8.74 12.14 28.85
N GLY A 366 -8.16 11.57 29.91
CA GLY A 366 -6.78 11.96 30.26
C GLY A 366 -6.22 11.45 31.58
N TYR A 367 -4.90 11.54 31.72
CA TYR A 367 -4.17 11.04 32.88
C TYR A 367 -3.62 12.22 33.69
N HIS A 368 -4.21 12.48 34.87
CA HIS A 368 -3.79 13.55 35.75
C HIS A 368 -2.82 13.01 36.80
N CYS A 369 -1.58 13.51 36.83
CA CYS A 369 -0.60 13.09 37.82
C CYS A 369 0.39 14.20 38.19
N GLN A 370 0.98 14.07 39.37
CA GLN A 370 2.00 15.00 39.86
C GLN A 370 3.38 14.52 39.43
N ILE A 371 4.10 15.35 38.67
CA ILE A 371 5.48 15.10 38.27
C ILE A 371 6.46 16.19 38.75
N ARG A 372 5.94 17.20 39.48
CA ARG A 372 6.71 18.31 40.07
C ARG A 372 6.26 18.59 41.49
N ALA A 373 7.19 18.86 42.40
CA ALA A 373 6.90 19.05 43.82
C ALA A 373 6.04 20.29 44.11
N ASN A 374 6.13 21.30 43.24
CA ASN A 374 5.42 22.58 43.34
C ASN A 374 4.05 22.61 42.63
N SER A 375 3.54 21.47 42.14
CA SER A 375 2.25 21.35 41.44
C SER A 375 1.31 20.39 42.16
N LYS A 376 -0.01 20.61 42.10
CA LYS A 376 -1.04 19.65 42.59
C LYS A 376 -1.31 18.51 41.58
N GLY A 377 -0.66 18.55 40.43
CA GLY A 377 -0.84 17.62 39.33
C GLY A 377 -1.06 18.36 38.02
N ASP A 378 -0.61 17.75 36.94
CA ASP A 378 -0.71 18.24 35.58
C ASP A 378 -1.35 17.15 34.71
N TRP A 379 -1.89 17.54 33.55
CA TRP A 379 -2.55 16.61 32.64
C TRP A 379 -1.57 16.08 31.60
N PHE A 380 -1.64 14.79 31.32
CA PHE A 380 -0.79 14.12 30.34
C PHE A 380 -1.59 13.16 29.46
N TYR A 381 -1.07 12.96 28.26
CA TYR A 381 -1.26 11.69 27.55
C TYR A 381 -0.38 10.62 28.19
N ALA A 382 -0.96 9.48 28.54
CA ALA A 382 -0.25 8.42 29.25
C ALA A 382 -0.40 7.08 28.55
N PHE A 383 0.72 6.44 28.26
CA PHE A 383 0.78 5.12 27.64
C PHE A 383 1.66 4.17 28.42
N GLU A 384 1.21 2.93 28.58
CA GLU A 384 2.10 1.84 29.00
C GLU A 384 3.06 1.51 27.84
N LEU A 385 4.36 1.58 28.09
CA LEU A 385 5.36 1.28 27.07
C LEU A 385 5.36 -0.22 26.75
N PRO A 386 5.41 -0.60 25.46
CA PRO A 386 5.52 -2.00 25.04
C PRO A 386 6.89 -2.58 25.43
N ASP A 387 7.01 -3.92 25.44
CA ASP A 387 8.30 -4.55 25.75
C ASP A 387 9.27 -4.33 24.58
N ARG A 388 10.54 -4.05 24.88
CA ARG A 388 11.59 -3.79 23.88
C ARG A 388 11.97 -4.99 22.98
N GLY A 389 11.22 -6.11 23.09
CA GLY A 389 11.35 -7.31 22.25
C GLY A 389 10.02 -7.78 21.65
N THR A 390 8.94 -7.02 21.83
CA THR A 390 7.66 -7.19 21.12
C THR A 390 7.53 -6.11 20.04
N THR A 391 8.52 -6.04 19.15
CA THR A 391 8.23 -5.56 17.80
C THR A 391 7.53 -6.72 17.11
N ALA A 392 6.21 -6.60 17.01
CA ALA A 392 5.42 -7.44 16.12
C ALA A 392 5.77 -7.03 14.69
#